data_AF-A0A3P5X7C8-F1
#
_entry.id   AF-A0A3P5X7C8-F1
#
_cell.length_a   1.000
_cell.length_b   1.000
_cell.length_c   1.000
_cell.angle_alpha   90.00
_cell.angle_beta   90.00
_cell.angle_gamma   90.00
#
_symmetry.space_group_name_H-M   'P 1'
#
loop_
_entity.id
_entity.type
_entity.pdbx_description
1 polymer ?
#
loop_
_entity_poly.entity_id
_entity_poly.type
_entity_poly.pdbx_seq_one_letter_code
_entity_poly.pdbx_strand_id
1 'polypeptide(L)'
;MTDNEHLVIAGRDITAFVSEWSAMLTSGGGEARGLHDLALDGDEPGYFYGSAFLMRNIAARAMEPTATEEELLLFAVLAVFQDDKFPGVDPDHWDGIEAHLNTAFAHFNELGEKEAARKLRMEVVNRSLREDPPLWKELKNSRPLDPAREALHDQDMASIDQRSFRAARLLDPEGNFDDELRTFSQS
;
A
#
# COMPACT_ATOMS: atom_id res chain seq x y z
N MET A 1 13.93 -17.99 12.88
CA MET A 1 13.07 -18.76 11.96
C MET A 1 12.12 -19.60 12.80
N THR A 2 11.13 -18.95 13.37
CA THR A 2 9.98 -19.60 14.01
C THR A 2 8.84 -19.52 13.02
N ASP A 3 8.36 -20.69 12.61
CA ASP A 3 7.15 -20.97 11.82
C ASP A 3 6.91 -20.04 10.62
N ASN A 4 7.47 -20.42 9.46
CA ASN A 4 6.96 -19.97 8.16
C ASN A 4 5.52 -20.49 8.04
N GLU A 5 4.56 -19.76 8.58
CA GLU A 5 3.16 -19.87 8.18
C GLU A 5 3.13 -19.65 6.67
N HIS A 6 2.52 -20.59 5.94
CA HIS A 6 2.37 -20.46 4.50
C HIS A 6 1.58 -19.17 4.20
N LEU A 7 2.26 -18.18 3.60
CA LEU A 7 1.64 -16.91 3.21
C LEU A 7 0.88 -17.15 1.91
N VAL A 8 -0.32 -17.72 2.02
CA VAL A 8 -1.21 -17.99 0.88
C VAL A 8 -2.26 -16.89 0.77
N ILE A 9 -2.26 -16.18 -0.36
CA ILE A 9 -3.25 -15.14 -0.68
C ILE A 9 -3.76 -15.38 -2.09
N ALA A 10 -5.08 -15.34 -2.28
CA ALA A 10 -5.76 -15.62 -3.54
C ALA A 10 -5.35 -16.98 -4.14
N GLY A 11 -5.12 -17.97 -3.26
CA GLY A 11 -4.65 -19.31 -3.65
C GLY A 11 -3.18 -19.38 -4.11
N ARG A 12 -2.40 -18.30 -3.99
CA ARG A 12 -0.98 -18.25 -4.35
C ARG A 12 -0.12 -18.18 -3.08
N ASP A 13 0.84 -19.09 -2.97
CA ASP A 13 1.86 -19.06 -1.91
C ASP A 13 2.94 -18.02 -2.28
N ILE A 14 3.02 -16.94 -1.51
CA ILE A 14 3.98 -15.85 -1.70
C ILE A 14 5.14 -15.88 -0.69
N THR A 15 5.26 -16.95 0.10
CA THR A 15 6.22 -17.07 1.21
C THR A 15 7.67 -16.85 0.75
N ALA A 16 8.06 -17.48 -0.35
CA ALA A 16 9.41 -17.36 -0.90
C ALA A 16 9.73 -15.92 -1.30
N PHE A 17 8.79 -15.26 -2.00
CA PHE A 17 8.94 -13.86 -2.39
C PHE A 17 9.06 -12.93 -1.18
N VAL A 18 8.18 -13.07 -0.18
CA VAL A 18 8.19 -12.22 1.02
C VAL A 18 9.48 -12.42 1.81
N SER A 19 9.95 -13.66 1.93
CA SER A 19 11.22 -13.98 2.60
C SER A 19 12.42 -13.37 1.88
N GLU A 20 12.50 -13.51 0.56
CA GLU A 20 13.59 -12.94 -0.24
C GLU A 20 13.57 -11.40 -0.21
N TRP A 21 12.38 -10.81 -0.34
CA TRP A 21 12.21 -9.36 -0.34
C TRP A 21 12.55 -8.74 1.03
N SER A 22 12.03 -9.30 2.11
CA SER A 22 12.32 -8.82 3.47
C SER A 22 13.80 -9.00 3.85
N ALA A 23 14.43 -10.11 3.42
CA ALA A 23 15.86 -10.32 3.59
C ALA A 23 16.68 -9.27 2.82
N MET A 24 16.29 -8.95 1.59
CA MET A 24 16.92 -7.89 0.79
C MET A 24 16.84 -6.53 1.50
N LEU A 25 15.68 -6.13 2.00
CA LEU A 25 15.52 -4.88 2.76
C LEU A 25 16.33 -4.86 4.07
N THR A 26 16.36 -5.98 4.78
CA THR A 26 17.14 -6.13 6.02
C THR A 26 18.64 -6.01 5.77
N SER A 27 19.12 -6.53 4.63
CA SER A 27 20.54 -6.49 4.24
C SER A 27 21.03 -5.12 3.77
N GLY A 28 20.18 -4.08 3.83
CA GLY A 28 20.51 -2.72 3.41
C GLY A 28 20.05 -2.37 2.00
N GLY A 29 19.27 -3.24 1.35
CA GLY A 29 18.59 -2.94 0.09
C GLY A 29 17.34 -2.07 0.28
N GLY A 30 16.70 -1.75 -0.84
CA GLY A 30 15.50 -0.93 -0.90
C GLY A 30 15.76 0.56 -1.10
N GLU A 31 14.79 1.24 -1.69
CA GLU A 31 14.75 2.69 -1.78
C GLU A 31 14.40 3.31 -0.42
N ALA A 32 14.70 4.59 -0.25
CA ALA A 32 14.34 5.38 0.94
C ALA A 32 14.88 4.83 2.26
N ARG A 33 16.10 4.27 2.26
CA ARG A 33 16.76 3.72 3.44
C ARG A 33 16.79 4.66 4.65
N GLY A 34 16.89 5.98 4.41
CA GLY A 34 16.83 6.97 5.47
C GLY A 34 15.56 6.92 6.34
N LEU A 35 14.42 6.42 5.82
CA LEU A 35 13.22 6.18 6.64
C LEU A 35 13.42 5.01 7.60
N HIS A 36 14.06 3.93 7.15
CA HIS A 36 14.38 2.81 8.02
C HIS A 36 15.38 3.22 9.10
N ASP A 37 16.37 4.03 8.77
CA ASP A 37 17.36 4.51 9.74
C ASP A 37 16.69 5.42 10.79
N LEU A 38 15.79 6.34 10.37
CA LEU A 38 14.98 7.13 11.30
C LEU A 38 14.09 6.28 12.22
N ALA A 39 13.54 5.18 11.70
CA ALA A 39 12.75 4.25 12.50
C ALA A 39 13.59 3.55 13.59
N LEU A 40 14.89 3.36 13.35
CA LEU A 40 15.83 2.73 14.30
C LEU A 40 16.48 3.72 15.27
N ASP A 41 16.61 4.99 14.88
CA ASP A 41 17.27 6.02 15.69
C ASP A 41 16.47 6.39 16.96
N GLY A 42 15.21 5.96 17.06
CA GLY A 42 14.37 6.09 18.25
C GLY A 42 13.71 7.46 18.41
N ASP A 43 13.75 8.31 17.38
CA ASP A 43 12.97 9.55 17.33
C ASP A 43 11.50 9.23 16.98
N GLU A 44 10.56 9.72 17.79
CA GLU A 44 9.12 9.52 17.57
C GLU A 44 8.62 10.26 16.31
N PRO A 45 7.71 9.66 15.51
CA PRO A 45 7.11 8.33 15.66
C PRO A 45 7.83 7.26 14.83
N GLY A 46 8.61 6.39 15.48
CA GLY A 46 9.45 5.39 14.81
C GLY A 46 8.65 4.41 13.93
N TYR A 47 7.45 4.03 14.35
CA TYR A 47 6.59 3.13 13.57
C TYR A 47 6.18 3.72 12.22
N PHE A 48 5.88 5.02 12.18
CA PHE A 48 5.51 5.71 10.93
C PHE A 48 6.64 5.61 9.90
N TYR A 49 7.89 5.82 10.32
CA TYR A 49 9.03 5.75 9.42
C TYR A 49 9.29 4.32 8.93
N GLY A 50 9.18 3.32 9.80
CA GLY A 50 9.36 1.91 9.44
C GLY A 50 8.29 1.40 8.46
N SER A 51 7.02 1.69 8.74
CA SER A 51 5.91 1.34 7.85
C SER A 51 5.98 2.09 6.51
N ALA A 52 6.35 3.38 6.52
CA ALA A 52 6.56 4.15 5.30
C ALA A 52 7.71 3.61 4.45
N PHE A 53 8.79 3.12 5.06
CA PHE A 53 9.89 2.46 4.36
C PHE A 53 9.40 1.24 3.58
N LEU A 54 8.63 0.34 4.23
CA LEU A 54 8.10 -0.85 3.58
C LEU A 54 7.10 -0.49 2.47
N MET A 55 6.16 0.40 2.76
CA MET A 55 5.14 0.83 1.80
C MET A 55 5.80 1.46 0.57
N ARG A 56 6.78 2.36 0.75
CA ARG A 56 7.46 3.02 -0.38
C ARG A 56 8.18 2.04 -1.30
N ASN A 57 8.77 0.98 -0.73
CA ASN A 57 9.48 -0.04 -1.51
C ASN A 57 8.54 -0.95 -2.29
N ILE A 58 7.42 -1.39 -1.71
CA ILE A 58 6.49 -2.27 -2.42
C ILE A 58 5.57 -1.50 -3.37
N ALA A 59 5.12 -0.30 -2.97
CA ALA A 59 4.16 0.47 -3.74
C ALA A 59 4.74 0.98 -5.06
N ALA A 60 6.04 1.32 -5.09
CA ALA A 60 6.75 1.67 -6.31
C ALA A 60 6.78 0.49 -7.29
N ARG A 61 7.14 -0.71 -6.81
CA ARG A 61 7.14 -1.94 -7.62
C ARG A 61 5.73 -2.27 -8.13
N ALA A 62 4.72 -2.12 -7.28
CA ALA A 62 3.32 -2.37 -7.63
C ALA A 62 2.72 -1.36 -8.63
N MET A 63 3.34 -0.18 -8.83
CA MET A 63 2.92 0.77 -9.87
C MET A 63 3.35 0.35 -11.27
N GLU A 64 4.41 -0.44 -11.40
CA GLU A 64 4.92 -0.84 -12.70
C GLU A 64 3.89 -1.67 -13.48
N PRO A 65 3.68 -1.44 -14.78
CA PRO A 65 2.81 -2.27 -15.61
C PRO A 65 3.22 -3.75 -15.60
N THR A 66 4.50 -4.02 -15.38
CA THR A 66 5.11 -5.36 -15.31
C THR A 66 5.17 -5.94 -13.90
N ALA A 67 4.52 -5.29 -12.91
CA ALA A 67 4.45 -5.82 -11.55
C ALA A 67 3.92 -7.26 -11.55
N THR A 68 4.64 -8.11 -10.83
CA THR A 68 4.28 -9.51 -10.58
C THR A 68 3.06 -9.60 -9.67
N GLU A 69 2.38 -10.76 -9.70
CA GLU A 69 1.26 -11.01 -8.80
C GLU A 69 1.71 -10.98 -7.33
N GLU A 70 2.88 -11.52 -7.01
CA GLU A 70 3.43 -11.50 -5.66
C GLU A 70 3.66 -10.07 -5.14
N GLU A 71 4.15 -9.15 -5.98
CA GLU A 71 4.31 -7.73 -5.62
C GLU A 71 2.96 -7.06 -5.35
N LEU A 72 1.95 -7.33 -6.20
CA LEU A 72 0.60 -6.77 -6.04
C LEU A 72 -0.09 -7.31 -4.79
N LEU A 73 0.10 -8.60 -4.46
CA LEU A 73 -0.48 -9.23 -3.28
C LEU A 73 0.19 -8.72 -1.99
N LEU A 74 1.51 -8.59 -1.96
CA LEU A 74 2.18 -7.98 -0.79
C LEU A 74 1.80 -6.50 -0.63
N PHE A 75 1.68 -5.75 -1.73
CA PHE A 75 1.15 -4.40 -1.69
C PHE A 75 -0.25 -4.36 -1.08
N ALA A 76 -1.16 -5.28 -1.48
CA ALA A 76 -2.50 -5.35 -0.94
C ALA A 76 -2.53 -5.51 0.59
N VAL A 77 -1.70 -6.43 1.11
CA VAL A 77 -1.57 -6.69 2.55
C VAL A 77 -1.18 -5.42 3.29
N LEU A 78 -0.10 -4.78 2.84
CA LEU A 78 0.42 -3.58 3.51
C LEU A 78 -0.52 -2.37 3.36
N ALA A 79 -1.18 -2.23 2.21
CA ALA A 79 -2.07 -1.10 1.95
C ALA A 79 -3.33 -1.16 2.83
N VAL A 80 -3.94 -2.34 2.95
CA VAL A 80 -5.10 -2.57 3.82
C VAL A 80 -4.72 -2.34 5.29
N PHE A 81 -3.58 -2.87 5.73
CA PHE A 81 -3.11 -2.69 7.10
C PHE A 81 -2.86 -1.21 7.43
N GLN A 82 -2.31 -0.45 6.49
CA GLN A 82 -2.11 1.00 6.63
C GLN A 82 -3.44 1.77 6.61
N ASP A 83 -4.40 1.42 5.75
CA ASP A 83 -5.70 2.09 5.70
C ASP A 83 -6.44 1.96 7.03
N ASP A 84 -6.37 0.78 7.64
CA ASP A 84 -6.92 0.44 8.96
C ASP A 84 -6.12 1.00 10.14
N LYS A 85 -5.12 1.86 9.88
CA LYS A 85 -4.30 2.55 10.88
C LYS A 85 -3.48 1.61 11.74
N PHE A 86 -2.99 0.53 11.14
CA PHE A 86 -2.06 -0.41 11.76
C PHE A 86 -2.61 -1.02 13.06
N PRO A 87 -3.72 -1.78 13.02
CA PRO A 87 -4.31 -2.37 14.21
C PRO A 87 -3.30 -3.23 14.97
N GLY A 88 -3.27 -3.07 16.31
CA GLY A 88 -2.45 -3.89 17.20
C GLY A 88 -0.97 -3.49 17.30
N VAL A 89 -0.56 -2.36 16.71
CA VAL A 89 0.82 -1.86 16.81
C VAL A 89 0.93 -0.67 17.77
N ASP A 90 2.13 -0.51 18.34
CA ASP A 90 2.51 0.70 19.05
C ASP A 90 2.97 1.77 18.04
N PRO A 91 2.32 2.95 17.96
CA PRO A 91 2.70 4.00 17.00
C PRO A 91 4.07 4.63 17.30
N ASP A 92 4.56 4.53 18.53
CA ASP A 92 5.81 5.16 18.96
C ASP A 92 7.01 4.21 18.78
N HIS A 93 6.75 2.91 18.59
CA HIS A 93 7.79 1.88 18.56
C HIS A 93 7.83 1.09 17.24
N TRP A 94 9.03 0.91 16.69
CA TRP A 94 9.25 0.07 15.50
C TRP A 94 9.91 -1.27 15.87
N ASP A 95 9.11 -2.34 15.89
CA ASP A 95 9.56 -3.71 16.19
C ASP A 95 10.33 -4.40 15.05
N GLY A 96 10.48 -3.72 13.91
CA GLY A 96 11.18 -4.24 12.74
C GLY A 96 10.28 -4.81 11.64
N ILE A 97 10.92 -5.14 10.51
CA ILE A 97 10.26 -5.56 9.27
C ILE A 97 9.47 -6.86 9.47
N GLU A 98 10.07 -7.86 10.11
CA GLU A 98 9.44 -9.17 10.33
C GLU A 98 8.18 -9.05 11.20
N ALA A 99 8.27 -8.31 12.32
CA ALA A 99 7.13 -8.07 13.20
C ALA A 99 5.98 -7.35 12.47
N HIS A 100 6.29 -6.32 11.69
CA HIS A 100 5.29 -5.61 10.89
C HIS A 100 4.60 -6.51 9.87
N LEU A 101 5.38 -7.32 9.13
CA LEU A 101 4.83 -8.24 8.14
C LEU A 101 3.91 -9.27 8.81
N ASN A 102 4.35 -9.90 9.91
CA ASN A 102 3.54 -10.88 10.61
C ASN A 102 2.19 -10.31 11.06
N THR A 103 2.19 -9.11 11.67
CA THR A 103 0.95 -8.45 12.10
C THR A 103 0.07 -8.06 10.91
N ALA A 104 0.66 -7.56 9.82
CA ALA A 104 -0.09 -7.20 8.61
C ALA A 104 -0.75 -8.42 7.95
N PHE A 105 -0.04 -9.55 7.84
CA PHE A 105 -0.58 -10.79 7.31
C PHE A 105 -1.67 -11.38 8.21
N ALA A 106 -1.48 -11.34 9.54
CA ALA A 106 -2.52 -11.77 10.49
C ALA A 106 -3.80 -10.95 10.32
N HIS A 107 -3.69 -9.62 10.28
CA HIS A 107 -4.82 -8.72 10.03
C HIS A 107 -5.50 -8.99 8.69
N PHE A 108 -4.71 -9.17 7.63
CA PHE A 108 -5.23 -9.45 6.30
C PHE A 108 -6.02 -10.78 6.27
N ASN A 109 -5.51 -11.82 6.93
CA ASN A 109 -6.17 -13.12 7.03
C ASN A 109 -7.48 -13.05 7.84
N GLU A 110 -7.52 -12.26 8.90
CA GLU A 110 -8.74 -12.01 9.68
C GLU A 110 -9.80 -11.26 8.87
N LEU A 111 -9.37 -10.29 8.06
CA LEU A 111 -10.26 -9.50 7.22
C LEU A 111 -10.84 -10.30 6.05
N GLY A 112 -10.00 -11.11 5.40
CA GLY A 112 -10.35 -11.92 4.23
C GLY A 112 -10.25 -11.16 2.89
N GLU A 113 -10.00 -11.93 1.83
CA GLU A 113 -9.64 -11.42 0.49
C GLU A 113 -10.70 -10.51 -0.14
N LYS A 114 -12.00 -10.86 -0.01
CA LYS A 114 -13.09 -10.07 -0.58
C LYS A 114 -13.20 -8.69 0.05
N GLU A 115 -13.09 -8.62 1.38
CA GLU A 115 -13.18 -7.36 2.11
C GLU A 115 -11.91 -6.52 1.89
N ALA A 116 -10.74 -7.14 1.83
CA ALA A 116 -9.51 -6.48 1.41
C ALA A 116 -9.63 -5.87 0.00
N ALA A 117 -10.18 -6.63 -0.96
CA ALA A 117 -10.42 -6.15 -2.32
C ALA A 117 -11.39 -4.96 -2.36
N ARG A 118 -12.48 -5.03 -1.58
CA ARG A 118 -13.44 -3.93 -1.43
C ARG A 118 -12.77 -2.68 -0.86
N LYS A 119 -11.95 -2.81 0.19
CA LYS A 119 -11.22 -1.67 0.79
C LYS A 119 -10.27 -1.01 -0.22
N LEU A 120 -9.49 -1.79 -0.96
CA LEU A 120 -8.58 -1.27 -1.99
C LEU A 120 -9.32 -0.51 -3.09
N ARG A 121 -10.50 -1.00 -3.51
CA ARG A 121 -11.37 -0.29 -4.45
C ARG A 121 -11.91 1.01 -3.87
N MET A 122 -12.37 0.98 -2.62
CA MET A 122 -12.89 2.16 -1.92
C MET A 122 -11.82 3.20 -1.58
N GLU A 123 -10.55 2.79 -1.42
CA GLU A 123 -9.43 3.71 -1.24
C GLU A 123 -9.30 4.67 -2.42
N VAL A 124 -9.47 4.17 -3.65
CA VAL A 124 -9.45 5.00 -4.87
C VAL A 124 -10.56 6.04 -4.82
N VAL A 125 -11.79 5.64 -4.45
CA VAL A 125 -12.93 6.55 -4.30
C VAL A 125 -12.64 7.62 -3.24
N ASN A 126 -12.17 7.20 -2.07
CA ASN A 126 -11.83 8.10 -0.98
C ASN A 126 -10.72 9.07 -1.36
N ARG A 127 -9.74 8.65 -2.17
CA ARG A 127 -8.67 9.52 -2.68
C ARG A 127 -9.25 10.55 -3.64
N SER A 128 -10.07 10.12 -4.61
CA SER A 128 -10.76 11.03 -5.53
C SER A 128 -11.69 12.03 -4.82
N LEU A 129 -12.24 11.67 -3.65
CA LEU A 129 -13.11 12.56 -2.84
C LEU A 129 -12.33 13.49 -1.89
N ARG A 130 -11.17 13.07 -1.38
CA ARG A 130 -10.31 13.84 -0.46
C ARG A 130 -9.37 14.82 -1.17
N GLU A 131 -9.28 14.75 -2.49
CA GLU A 131 -8.53 15.73 -3.27
C GLU A 131 -9.21 17.10 -3.19
N ASP A 132 -8.84 17.87 -2.15
CA ASP A 132 -8.76 19.31 -2.30
C ASP A 132 -7.92 19.59 -3.56
N PRO A 133 -8.37 20.51 -4.44
CA PRO A 133 -7.60 20.85 -5.63
C PRO A 133 -6.17 21.15 -5.19
N PRO A 134 -5.14 20.45 -5.74
CA PRO A 134 -3.79 20.58 -5.24
C PRO A 134 -3.34 22.05 -5.20
N LEU A 135 -2.41 22.41 -4.31
CA LEU A 135 -1.94 23.80 -4.12
C LEU A 135 -1.57 24.51 -5.45
N TRP A 136 -1.21 23.76 -6.49
CA TRP A 136 -0.97 24.27 -7.85
C TRP A 136 -2.25 24.69 -8.60
N LYS A 137 -3.41 24.05 -8.35
CA LYS A 137 -4.74 24.49 -8.81
C LYS A 137 -5.20 25.76 -8.09
N GLU A 138 -4.77 26.01 -6.86
CA GLU A 138 -4.99 27.31 -6.20
C GLU A 138 -4.06 28.40 -6.76
N LEU A 139 -2.81 28.03 -7.12
CA LEU A 139 -1.86 28.90 -7.85
C LEU A 139 -2.26 29.18 -9.31
N LYS A 140 -3.26 28.47 -9.86
CA LYS A 140 -3.83 28.62 -11.21
C LYS A 140 -4.33 30.04 -11.52
N ASN A 141 -4.65 30.80 -10.49
CA ASN A 141 -5.03 32.21 -10.61
C ASN A 141 -3.84 33.19 -10.67
N SER A 142 -2.58 32.70 -10.56
CA SER A 142 -1.40 33.55 -10.37
C SER A 142 -0.22 33.30 -11.33
N ARG A 143 -0.15 32.16 -12.03
CA ARG A 143 0.87 31.87 -13.08
C ARG A 143 0.33 30.96 -14.18
N PRO A 144 0.78 31.09 -15.45
CA PRO A 144 0.48 30.13 -16.50
C PRO A 144 1.11 28.77 -16.15
N LEU A 145 0.26 27.74 -16.10
CA LEU A 145 0.66 26.35 -15.80
C LEU A 145 1.42 25.74 -16.98
N ASP A 146 2.38 24.88 -16.66
CA ASP A 146 3.09 24.02 -17.60
C ASP A 146 2.26 22.75 -17.83
N PRO A 147 1.62 22.56 -19.00
CA PRO A 147 0.77 21.41 -19.28
C PRO A 147 1.50 20.07 -19.16
N ALA A 148 2.83 20.05 -19.33
CA ALA A 148 3.62 18.84 -19.16
C ALA A 148 3.67 18.38 -17.70
N ARG A 149 3.68 19.33 -16.74
CA ARG A 149 3.63 19.00 -15.31
C ARG A 149 2.27 18.49 -14.87
N GLU A 150 1.19 19.06 -15.43
CA GLU A 150 -0.17 18.55 -15.18
C GLU A 150 -0.32 17.12 -15.71
N ALA A 151 0.12 16.87 -16.96
CA ALA A 151 0.04 15.54 -17.55
C ALA A 151 0.88 14.48 -16.81
N LEU A 152 2.08 14.85 -16.32
CA LEU A 152 2.92 13.95 -15.51
C LEU A 152 2.26 13.61 -14.18
N HIS A 153 1.69 14.61 -13.51
CA HIS A 153 0.97 14.39 -12.25
C HIS A 153 -0.26 13.50 -12.45
N ASP A 154 -1.06 13.75 -13.49
CA ASP A 154 -2.23 12.92 -13.81
C ASP A 154 -1.82 11.47 -14.13
N GLN A 155 -0.69 11.28 -14.83
CA GLN A 155 -0.14 9.95 -15.13
C GLN A 155 0.32 9.22 -13.86
N ASP A 156 0.98 9.94 -12.94
CA ASP A 156 1.39 9.37 -11.66
C ASP A 156 0.17 8.93 -10.85
N MET A 157 -0.85 9.80 -10.73
CA MET A 157 -2.08 9.49 -10.01
C MET A 157 -2.83 8.30 -10.61
N ALA A 158 -2.95 8.25 -11.94
CA ALA A 158 -3.56 7.12 -12.63
C ALA A 158 -2.81 5.80 -12.34
N SER A 159 -1.49 5.86 -12.25
CA SER A 159 -0.66 4.67 -11.94
C SER A 159 -0.86 4.20 -10.49
N ILE A 160 -1.02 5.14 -9.55
CA ILE A 160 -1.32 4.85 -8.14
C ILE A 160 -2.72 4.22 -8.01
N ASP A 161 -3.72 4.68 -8.76
CA ASP A 161 -5.06 4.09 -8.71
C ASP A 161 -5.09 2.71 -9.40
N GLN A 162 -4.37 2.55 -10.52
CA GLN A 162 -4.28 1.29 -11.24
C GLN A 162 -3.66 0.16 -10.40
N ARG A 163 -2.67 0.44 -9.54
CA ARG A 163 -2.12 -0.61 -8.67
C ARG A 163 -3.16 -1.15 -7.69
N SER A 164 -3.99 -0.28 -7.10
CA SER A 164 -5.04 -0.69 -6.16
C SER A 164 -6.11 -1.52 -6.87
N PHE A 165 -6.51 -1.15 -8.09
CA PHE A 165 -7.43 -1.96 -8.89
C PHE A 165 -6.86 -3.32 -9.31
N ARG A 166 -5.60 -3.37 -9.75
CA ARG A 166 -4.93 -4.63 -10.12
C ARG A 166 -4.82 -5.57 -8.93
N ALA A 167 -4.41 -5.06 -7.78
CA ALA A 167 -4.36 -5.83 -6.54
C ALA A 167 -5.75 -6.32 -6.11
N ALA A 168 -6.76 -5.45 -6.11
CA ALA A 168 -8.14 -5.84 -5.79
C ALA A 168 -8.71 -6.89 -6.75
N ARG A 169 -8.35 -6.82 -8.04
CA ARG A 169 -8.78 -7.77 -9.07
C ARG A 169 -8.17 -9.16 -8.87
N LEU A 170 -6.94 -9.24 -8.37
CA LEU A 170 -6.31 -10.53 -8.03
C LEU A 170 -6.99 -11.19 -6.83
N LEU A 171 -7.37 -10.40 -5.83
CA LEU A 171 -8.04 -10.88 -4.61
C LEU A 171 -9.50 -11.28 -4.86
N ASP A 172 -10.21 -10.52 -5.70
CA ASP A 172 -11.62 -10.75 -5.99
C ASP A 172 -11.92 -10.52 -7.49
N PRO A 173 -11.70 -11.55 -8.33
CA PRO A 173 -11.96 -11.48 -9.77
C PRO A 173 -13.45 -11.40 -10.14
N GLU A 174 -14.36 -11.58 -9.19
CA GLU A 174 -15.81 -11.43 -9.44
C GLU A 174 -16.34 -10.11 -8.87
N GLY A 175 -15.53 -9.40 -8.08
CA GLY A 175 -15.88 -8.12 -7.48
C GLY A 175 -16.29 -7.08 -8.52
N ASN A 176 -17.45 -6.46 -8.27
CA ASN A 176 -18.00 -5.40 -9.11
C ASN A 176 -17.91 -4.04 -8.39
N PHE A 177 -17.04 -3.17 -8.92
CA PHE A 177 -16.85 -1.82 -8.39
C PHE A 177 -18.14 -0.98 -8.43
N ASP A 178 -18.97 -1.15 -9.47
CA ASP A 178 -20.20 -0.37 -9.63
C ASP A 178 -21.24 -0.70 -8.55
N ASP A 179 -21.29 -1.95 -8.10
CA ASP A 179 -22.22 -2.38 -7.05
C ASP A 179 -21.77 -1.86 -5.68
N GLU A 180 -20.47 -1.84 -5.42
CA GLU A 180 -19.90 -1.28 -4.18
C GLU A 180 -20.12 0.23 -4.06
N LEU A 181 -19.95 0.98 -5.16
CA LEU A 181 -20.23 2.41 -5.21
C LEU A 181 -21.71 2.74 -4.92
N ARG A 182 -22.63 1.90 -5.38
CA ARG A 182 -24.07 2.07 -5.10
C ARG A 182 -24.39 1.89 -3.62
N THR A 183 -23.77 0.92 -2.96
CA THR A 183 -23.94 0.70 -1.52
C THR A 183 -23.33 1.85 -0.70
N PHE A 184 -22.15 2.34 -1.10
CA PHE A 184 -21.51 3.47 -0.46
C PHE A 184 -22.34 4.75 -0.53
N SER A 185 -22.96 5.03 -1.68
CA SER A 185 -23.79 6.23 -1.89
C SER A 185 -25.12 6.23 -1.09
N GLN A 186 -25.48 5.10 -0.48
CA GLN A 186 -26.70 4.94 0.34
C GLN A 186 -26.42 4.89 1.85
N SER A 187 -25.14 4.90 2.24
CA SER A 187 -24.67 4.82 3.63
C SER A 187 -24.31 6.21 4.16
#